data_AF-A0A9P9JUS4-F1
#
_entry.id   AF-A0A9P9JUS4-F1
#
_cell.length_a   1.000
_cell.length_b   1.000
_cell.length_c   1.000
_cell.angle_alpha   90.00
_cell.angle_beta   90.00
_cell.angle_gamma   90.00
#
_symmetry.space_group_name_H-M   'P 1'
#
loop_
_entity.id
_entity.type
_entity.pdbx_description
1 polymer ?
#
loop_
_entity_poly.entity_id
_entity_poly.type
_entity_poly.pdbx_seq_one_letter_code
_entity_poly.pdbx_strand_id
1 'polypeptide(L)'
;MARLVALALNHRDNLSHGRSRQVFGCEAYHWAIMIMPEPSQGQDCSAYDATDSSEINPVTFRMNNPSMDWWFRVQENIDPTLSEKLIGRIVIGKVPDEVSSADLRSLFEKVELPVKNRHPQQSCVTWALNAIRALQKQGWAWEFEVDKFKDMALSYADERMKGRDSSEPSLKYYSV
;
A
#
# COMPACT_ATOMS: atom_id res chain seq x y z
N MET A 1 11.23 19.70 -4.36
CA MET A 1 11.81 18.42 -4.84
C MET A 1 10.66 17.48 -5.03
N ALA A 2 10.40 17.06 -6.27
CA ALA A 2 9.22 16.26 -6.58
C ALA A 2 9.18 14.99 -5.72
N ARG A 3 8.04 14.75 -5.07
CA ARG A 3 7.80 13.53 -4.28
C ARG A 3 7.24 12.45 -5.19
N LEU A 4 7.72 11.24 -5.07
CA LEU A 4 7.21 10.08 -5.78
C LEU A 4 5.95 9.55 -5.10
N VAL A 5 5.03 9.07 -5.93
CA VAL A 5 3.89 8.25 -5.51
C VAL A 5 4.25 6.80 -5.82
N ALA A 6 4.22 5.94 -4.79
CA ALA A 6 4.47 4.52 -4.96
C ALA A 6 3.35 3.68 -4.33
N LEU A 7 3.05 2.53 -4.94
CA LEU A 7 2.36 1.45 -4.26
C LEU A 7 3.37 0.68 -3.41
N ALA A 8 3.17 0.64 -2.09
CA ALA A 8 3.94 -0.18 -1.17
C ALA A 8 3.21 -1.51 -0.90
N LEU A 9 3.95 -2.61 -1.04
CA LEU A 9 3.43 -3.96 -0.82
C LEU A 9 4.11 -4.56 0.40
N ASN A 10 3.31 -5.03 1.36
CA ASN A 10 3.78 -5.61 2.61
C ASN A 10 3.28 -7.05 2.74
N HIS A 11 4.10 -7.95 3.30
CA HIS A 11 3.64 -9.31 3.59
C HIS A 11 2.71 -9.31 4.81
N ARG A 12 1.73 -10.22 4.78
CA ARG A 12 0.77 -10.52 5.84
C ARG A 12 1.12 -11.86 6.50
N ASP A 13 2.39 -12.02 6.83
CA ASP A 13 2.96 -13.20 7.49
C ASP A 13 2.51 -14.51 6.81
N ASN A 14 1.84 -15.41 7.51
CA ASN A 14 1.37 -16.69 6.99
C ASN A 14 0.38 -16.57 5.82
N LEU A 15 -0.29 -15.42 5.65
CA LEU A 15 -1.22 -15.21 4.54
C LEU A 15 -0.50 -15.03 3.20
N SER A 16 0.74 -14.52 3.23
CA SER A 16 1.56 -14.31 2.02
C SER A 16 2.30 -15.55 1.53
N HIS A 17 2.09 -16.72 2.16
CA HIS A 17 2.84 -17.94 1.85
C HIS A 17 1.94 -19.11 1.45
N GLY A 18 2.52 -20.03 0.69
CA GLY A 18 1.96 -21.35 0.38
C GLY A 18 0.52 -21.30 -0.14
N ARG A 19 -0.33 -22.17 0.42
CA ARG A 19 -1.74 -22.29 0.02
C ARG A 19 -2.54 -21.02 0.32
N SER A 20 -2.25 -20.33 1.42
CA SER A 20 -2.94 -19.07 1.77
C SER A 20 -2.76 -18.04 0.68
N ARG A 21 -1.53 -17.85 0.18
CA ARG A 21 -1.26 -16.94 -0.93
C ARG A 21 -2.10 -17.27 -2.18
N GLN A 22 -2.24 -18.56 -2.51
CA GLN A 22 -3.01 -18.99 -3.67
C GLN A 22 -4.52 -18.70 -3.52
N VAL A 23 -5.04 -18.83 -2.29
CA VAL A 23 -6.46 -18.57 -2.00
C VAL A 23 -6.76 -17.07 -1.97
N PHE A 24 -5.91 -16.28 -1.30
CA PHE A 24 -6.14 -14.84 -1.11
C PHE A 24 -5.69 -13.98 -2.31
N GLY A 25 -4.81 -14.49 -3.18
CA GLY A 25 -4.35 -13.76 -4.37
C GLY A 25 -3.74 -12.40 -3.99
N CYS A 26 -4.32 -11.31 -4.50
CA CYS A 26 -3.87 -9.95 -4.16
C CYS A 26 -4.01 -9.62 -2.67
N GLU A 27 -5.00 -10.19 -2.00
CA GLU A 27 -5.28 -9.95 -0.58
C GLU A 27 -4.31 -10.68 0.35
N ALA A 28 -3.47 -11.56 -0.21
CA ALA A 28 -2.36 -12.18 0.51
C ALA A 28 -1.31 -11.15 0.96
N TYR A 29 -1.35 -9.94 0.41
CA TYR A 29 -0.46 -8.83 0.71
C TYR A 29 -1.25 -7.64 1.25
N HIS A 30 -0.61 -6.78 2.04
CA HIS A 30 -1.17 -5.50 2.45
C HIS A 30 -0.66 -4.39 1.53
N TRP A 31 -1.59 -3.66 0.94
CA TRP A 31 -1.33 -2.64 -0.07
C TRP A 31 -1.53 -1.25 0.55
N ALA A 32 -0.54 -0.39 0.40
CA ALA A 32 -0.56 0.99 0.89
C ALA A 32 -0.06 1.94 -0.21
N ILE A 33 -0.50 3.20 -0.18
CA ILE A 33 0.10 4.26 -0.98
C ILE A 33 1.20 4.90 -0.15
N MET A 34 2.40 4.99 -0.71
CA MET A 34 3.55 5.63 -0.10
C MET A 34 3.94 6.88 -0.89
N ILE A 35 4.12 7.98 -0.18
CA ILE A 35 4.69 9.23 -0.69
C ILE A 35 6.11 9.32 -0.16
N MET A 36 7.08 9.47 -1.05
CA MET A 36 8.50 9.42 -0.70
C MET A 36 9.32 10.39 -1.57
N PRO A 37 10.40 11.01 -1.06
CA PRO A 37 11.31 11.78 -1.90
C PRO A 37 12.23 10.86 -2.73
N GLU A 38 12.92 11.44 -3.71
CA GLU A 38 13.91 10.77 -4.55
C GLU A 38 15.26 11.52 -4.46
N PRO A 39 16.29 10.97 -3.80
CA PRO A 39 16.32 9.72 -3.02
C PRO A 39 15.62 9.86 -1.65
N SER A 40 15.10 8.75 -1.11
CA SER A 40 14.66 8.67 0.29
C SER A 40 15.84 8.41 1.22
N GLN A 41 15.93 9.20 2.28
CA GLN A 41 16.96 9.15 3.32
C GLN A 41 16.31 9.03 4.71
N GLY A 42 15.88 7.82 5.04
CA GLY A 42 15.41 7.48 6.38
C GLY A 42 13.94 7.84 6.60
N GLN A 43 13.65 8.58 7.68
CA GLN A 43 12.29 8.89 8.16
C GLN A 43 11.64 10.05 7.38
N ASP A 44 11.49 9.89 6.07
CA ASP A 44 11.00 10.94 5.16
C ASP A 44 9.81 10.51 4.30
N CYS A 45 9.30 9.30 4.52
CA CYS A 45 8.16 8.77 3.80
C CYS A 45 6.87 8.92 4.59
N SER A 46 5.74 8.91 3.87
CA SER A 46 4.40 8.81 4.46
C SER A 46 3.64 7.66 3.79
N ALA A 47 3.01 6.80 4.58
CA ALA A 47 2.16 5.73 4.08
C ALA A 47 0.70 5.93 4.46
N TYR A 48 -0.17 5.61 3.52
CA TYR A 48 -1.62 5.73 3.60
C TYR A 48 -2.24 4.38 3.24
N ASP A 49 -3.06 3.84 4.12
CA ASP A 49 -3.76 2.57 3.87
C ASP A 49 -5.15 2.54 4.51
N ALA A 50 -5.95 1.57 4.05
CA ALA A 50 -7.10 1.09 4.79
C ALA A 50 -6.73 -0.23 5.45
N THR A 51 -7.03 -0.35 6.74
CA THR A 51 -6.71 -1.53 7.54
C THR A 51 -7.88 -1.89 8.45
N ASP A 52 -8.04 -3.18 8.67
CA ASP A 52 -9.00 -3.80 9.60
C ASP A 52 -8.28 -4.54 10.74
N SER A 53 -6.98 -4.26 10.92
CA SER A 53 -6.11 -4.97 11.86
C SER A 53 -6.71 -5.03 13.27
N SER A 54 -6.68 -6.20 13.88
CA SER A 54 -7.02 -6.40 15.28
C SER A 54 -5.77 -6.86 15.99
N GLU A 55 -5.29 -6.08 16.95
CA GLU A 55 -4.03 -6.34 17.65
C GLU A 55 -4.21 -6.31 19.16
N ILE A 56 -3.43 -7.11 19.88
CA ILE A 56 -3.41 -7.07 21.34
C ILE A 56 -2.51 -5.91 21.75
N ASN A 57 -3.07 -4.96 22.49
CA ASN A 57 -2.29 -3.92 23.13
C ASN A 57 -1.37 -4.54 24.19
N PRO A 58 -0.03 -4.43 24.07
CA PRO A 58 0.89 -5.14 24.96
C PRO A 58 0.91 -4.57 26.39
N VAL A 59 0.39 -3.36 26.60
CA VAL A 59 0.31 -2.72 27.92
C VAL A 59 -0.99 -3.09 28.63
N THR A 60 -2.11 -3.03 27.91
CA THR A 60 -3.44 -3.26 28.52
C THR A 60 -3.91 -4.71 28.39
N PHE A 61 -3.25 -5.52 27.56
CA PHE A 61 -3.65 -6.87 27.14
C PHE A 61 -5.08 -6.94 26.56
N ARG A 62 -5.62 -5.80 26.13
CA ARG A 62 -6.92 -5.72 25.46
C ARG A 62 -6.74 -5.70 23.96
N MET A 63 -7.72 -6.25 23.26
CA MET A 63 -7.74 -6.22 21.81
C MET A 63 -8.16 -4.83 21.32
N ASN A 64 -7.29 -4.19 20.55
CA ASN A 64 -7.61 -3.00 19.76
C ASN A 64 -8.42 -3.44 18.54
N ASN A 65 -9.50 -2.70 18.22
CA ASN A 65 -10.41 -2.98 17.12
C ASN A 65 -10.91 -4.44 17.03
N PRO A 66 -11.54 -4.97 18.11
CA PRO A 66 -12.00 -6.36 18.15
C PRO A 66 -13.08 -6.68 17.12
N SER A 67 -13.81 -5.67 16.63
CA SER A 67 -14.79 -5.80 15.55
C SER A 67 -14.15 -5.93 14.18
N MET A 68 -12.83 -5.71 14.04
CA MET A 68 -12.11 -5.65 12.77
C MET A 68 -12.70 -4.59 11.82
N ASP A 69 -13.24 -3.48 12.34
CA ASP A 69 -13.78 -2.42 11.48
C ASP A 69 -12.67 -1.83 10.62
N TRP A 70 -13.01 -1.40 9.40
CA TRP A 70 -12.05 -0.74 8.52
C TRP A 70 -11.86 0.70 8.97
N TRP A 71 -10.61 1.16 9.07
CA TRP A 71 -10.30 2.57 9.23
C TRP A 71 -9.16 2.99 8.30
N PHE A 72 -9.13 4.29 8.01
CA PHE A 72 -8.04 4.93 7.29
C PHE A 72 -6.88 5.17 8.25
N ARG A 73 -5.68 4.73 7.87
CA ARG A 73 -4.47 4.89 8.65
C ARG A 73 -3.43 5.69 7.88
N VAL A 74 -2.84 6.65 8.58
CA VAL A 74 -1.71 7.46 8.12
C VAL A 74 -0.52 7.15 9.01
N GLN A 75 0.62 6.87 8.39
CA GLN A 75 1.90 6.73 9.06
C GLN A 75 2.87 7.76 8.46
N GLU A 76 3.27 8.73 9.27
CA GLU A 76 4.18 9.81 8.87
C GLU A 76 5.60 9.53 9.37
N ASN A 77 6.60 10.13 8.72
CA ASN A 77 8.03 10.01 9.08
C ASN A 77 8.49 8.54 9.18
N ILE A 78 8.03 7.70 8.25
CA ILE A 78 8.44 6.29 8.21
C ILE A 78 9.75 6.14 7.47
N ASP A 79 10.60 5.24 7.95
CA ASP A 79 11.73 4.71 7.20
C ASP A 79 11.33 3.35 6.60
N PRO A 80 11.15 3.27 5.27
CA PRO A 80 10.77 2.02 4.61
C PRO A 80 11.76 0.87 4.84
N THR A 81 13.03 1.18 5.13
CA THR A 81 14.09 0.16 5.32
C THR A 81 14.01 -0.53 6.68
N LEU A 82 13.30 0.06 7.65
CA LEU A 82 13.11 -0.52 8.98
C LEU A 82 11.90 -1.48 9.06
N SER A 83 11.04 -1.48 8.04
CA SER A 83 9.88 -2.37 8.00
C SER A 83 10.29 -3.74 7.48
N GLU A 84 10.35 -4.74 8.38
CA GLU A 84 10.54 -6.14 7.98
C GLU A 84 9.41 -6.64 7.08
N LYS A 85 8.22 -6.04 7.20
CA LYS A 85 7.05 -6.41 6.40
C LYS A 85 7.09 -5.88 4.97
N LEU A 86 7.89 -4.85 4.68
CA LEU A 86 7.91 -4.23 3.37
C LEU A 86 8.63 -5.14 2.35
N ILE A 87 7.87 -5.58 1.35
CA ILE A 87 8.37 -6.44 0.28
C ILE A 87 9.03 -5.60 -0.81
N GLY A 88 8.37 -4.51 -1.20
CA GLY A 88 8.82 -3.65 -2.30
C GLY A 88 7.87 -2.50 -2.56
N ARG A 89 8.31 -1.60 -3.44
CA ARG A 89 7.62 -0.36 -3.81
C ARG A 89 7.60 -0.22 -5.32
N ILE A 90 6.43 0.10 -5.87
CA ILE A 90 6.26 0.35 -7.30
C ILE A 90 5.89 1.82 -7.47
N VAL A 91 6.79 2.63 -8.01
CA VAL A 91 6.54 4.04 -8.35
C VAL A 91 5.53 4.09 -9.49
N ILE A 92 4.49 4.87 -9.31
CA ILE A 92 3.34 5.02 -10.22
C ILE A 92 3.07 6.48 -10.58
N GLY A 93 3.87 7.42 -10.08
CA GLY A 93 3.64 8.83 -10.31
C GLY A 93 4.53 9.76 -9.51
N LYS A 94 4.24 11.05 -9.62
CA LYS A 94 4.91 12.14 -8.93
C LYS A 94 3.88 13.16 -8.47
N VAL A 95 4.03 13.63 -7.25
CA VAL A 95 3.23 14.72 -6.69
C VAL A 95 3.97 16.03 -6.93
N PRO A 96 3.30 17.08 -7.45
CA PRO A 96 3.85 18.41 -7.54
C PRO A 96 4.32 18.97 -6.18
N ASP A 97 5.25 19.92 -6.21
CA ASP A 97 5.84 20.51 -4.99
C ASP A 97 4.83 21.37 -4.22
N GLU A 98 3.81 21.88 -4.90
CA GLU A 98 2.78 22.77 -4.34
C GLU A 98 1.72 22.01 -3.51
N VAL A 99 1.60 20.69 -3.71
CA VAL A 99 0.61 19.87 -3.02
C VAL A 99 1.09 19.60 -1.60
N SER A 100 0.35 19.99 -0.57
CA SER A 100 0.75 19.71 0.81
C SER A 100 0.47 18.26 1.23
N SER A 101 1.07 17.81 2.33
CA SER A 101 0.70 16.53 2.96
C SER A 101 -0.77 16.53 3.41
N ALA A 102 -1.33 17.70 3.74
CA ALA A 102 -2.74 17.86 4.09
C ALA A 102 -3.65 17.64 2.87
N ASP A 103 -3.24 18.08 1.67
CA ASP A 103 -3.98 17.85 0.43
C ASP A 103 -4.01 16.35 0.08
N LEU A 104 -2.87 15.67 0.21
CA LEU A 104 -2.77 14.21 0.04
C LEU A 104 -3.67 13.47 1.03
N ARG A 105 -3.61 13.85 2.31
CA ARG A 105 -4.48 13.28 3.35
C ARG A 105 -5.96 13.50 3.04
N SER A 106 -6.35 14.72 2.67
CA SER A 106 -7.73 15.07 2.30
C SER A 106 -8.22 14.29 1.08
N LEU A 107 -7.34 14.01 0.11
CA LEU A 107 -7.66 13.13 -1.02
C LEU A 107 -7.93 11.70 -0.56
N PHE A 108 -7.03 11.13 0.25
CA PHE A 108 -7.13 9.73 0.68
C PHE A 108 -8.26 9.47 1.68
N GLU A 109 -8.61 10.45 2.53
CA GLU A 109 -9.76 10.36 3.44
C GLU A 109 -11.10 10.31 2.69
N LYS A 110 -11.16 10.80 1.44
CA LYS A 110 -12.34 10.72 0.57
C LYS A 110 -12.45 9.40 -0.19
N VAL A 111 -11.42 8.55 -0.16
CA VAL A 111 -11.47 7.23 -0.78
C VAL A 111 -12.32 6.33 0.12
N GLU A 112 -13.39 5.77 -0.44
CA GLU A 112 -14.29 4.90 0.30
C GLU A 112 -13.55 3.74 0.95
N LEU A 113 -13.76 3.57 2.27
CA LEU A 113 -13.24 2.44 3.01
C LEU A 113 -13.91 1.13 2.54
N PRO A 114 -13.21 0.00 2.60
CA PRO A 114 -13.80 -1.29 2.26
C PRO A 114 -15.02 -1.62 3.11
N VAL A 115 -16.05 -2.18 2.49
CA VAL A 115 -17.27 -2.63 3.14
C VAL A 115 -17.20 -4.14 3.38
N LYS A 116 -17.35 -4.56 4.64
CA LYS A 116 -17.37 -5.97 5.03
C LYS A 116 -18.53 -6.72 4.37
N ASN A 117 -18.32 -8.00 4.10
CA ASN A 117 -19.36 -8.93 3.61
C ASN A 117 -20.05 -8.47 2.31
N ARG A 118 -19.39 -7.64 1.51
CA ARG A 118 -19.88 -7.22 0.19
C ARG A 118 -19.44 -8.23 -0.88
N HIS A 119 -20.23 -8.35 -1.96
CA HIS A 119 -19.85 -9.10 -3.15
C HIS A 119 -19.67 -8.13 -4.35
N PRO A 120 -18.50 -8.11 -5.02
CA PRO A 120 -17.26 -8.81 -4.66
C PRO A 120 -16.68 -8.31 -3.31
N GLN A 121 -15.85 -9.15 -2.68
CA GLN A 121 -15.18 -8.83 -1.41
C GLN A 121 -14.30 -7.58 -1.58
N GLN A 122 -14.30 -6.73 -0.56
CA GLN A 122 -13.49 -5.51 -0.53
C GLN A 122 -12.42 -5.61 0.56
N SER A 123 -11.25 -5.06 0.29
CA SER A 123 -10.10 -5.09 1.19
C SER A 123 -9.18 -3.88 0.99
N CYS A 124 -8.03 -3.86 1.68
CA CYS A 124 -6.98 -2.87 1.46
C CYS A 124 -6.56 -2.75 -0.01
N VAL A 125 -6.68 -3.83 -0.79
CA VAL A 125 -6.40 -3.83 -2.23
C VAL A 125 -7.43 -2.96 -2.94
N THR A 126 -8.72 -3.13 -2.66
CA THR A 126 -9.79 -2.31 -3.24
C THR A 126 -9.58 -0.83 -2.92
N TRP A 127 -9.23 -0.52 -1.67
CA TRP A 127 -8.94 0.85 -1.27
C TRP A 127 -7.72 1.42 -2.01
N ALA A 128 -6.61 0.67 -2.09
CA ALA A 128 -5.40 1.11 -2.77
C ALA A 128 -5.64 1.37 -4.27
N LEU A 129 -6.37 0.48 -4.95
CA LEU A 129 -6.71 0.68 -6.37
C LEU A 129 -7.62 1.91 -6.58
N ASN A 130 -8.55 2.16 -5.66
CA ASN A 130 -9.39 3.37 -5.70
C ASN A 130 -8.57 4.64 -5.40
N ALA A 131 -7.59 4.56 -4.50
CA ALA A 131 -6.65 5.64 -4.23
C ALA A 131 -5.78 5.96 -5.46
N ILE A 132 -5.30 4.94 -6.19
CA ILE A 132 -4.60 5.14 -7.47
C ILE A 132 -5.49 5.86 -8.47
N ARG A 133 -6.75 5.44 -8.63
CA ARG A 133 -7.70 6.13 -9.52
C ARG A 133 -7.95 7.57 -9.10
N ALA A 134 -8.00 7.84 -7.78
CA ALA A 134 -8.15 9.20 -7.26
C ALA A 134 -6.91 10.06 -7.59
N LEU A 135 -5.70 9.50 -7.47
CA LEU A 135 -4.45 10.16 -7.84
C LEU A 135 -4.35 10.42 -9.35
N GLN A 136 -4.76 9.46 -10.19
CA GLN A 136 -4.82 9.63 -11.65
C GLN A 136 -5.74 10.79 -12.03
N LYS A 137 -6.91 10.91 -11.39
CA LYS A 137 -7.84 12.03 -11.62
C LYS A 137 -7.26 13.41 -11.25
N GLN A 138 -6.30 13.46 -10.32
CA GLN A 138 -5.58 14.70 -9.97
C GLN A 138 -4.33 14.94 -10.83
N GLY A 139 -3.96 13.98 -11.70
CA GLY A 139 -2.72 14.02 -12.45
C GLY A 139 -1.46 13.74 -11.60
N TRP A 140 -1.61 13.13 -10.42
CA TRP A 140 -0.50 12.82 -9.50
C TRP A 140 0.02 11.38 -9.65
N ALA A 141 -0.71 10.55 -10.39
CA ALA A 141 -0.28 9.23 -10.86
C ALA A 141 -0.36 9.18 -12.39
N TRP A 142 0.51 8.39 -13.02
CA TRP A 142 0.47 8.18 -14.46
C TRP A 142 -0.84 7.50 -14.88
N GLU A 143 -1.29 7.80 -16.09
CA GLU A 143 -2.45 7.14 -16.66
C GLU A 143 -2.07 5.73 -17.14
N PHE A 144 -2.69 4.72 -16.56
CA PHE A 144 -2.56 3.32 -16.93
C PHE A 144 -3.80 2.52 -16.52
N GLU A 145 -3.99 1.34 -17.11
CA GLU A 145 -5.08 0.45 -16.74
C GLU A 145 -4.84 -0.20 -15.38
N VAL A 146 -5.56 0.28 -14.36
CA VAL A 146 -5.41 -0.12 -12.96
C VAL A 146 -5.60 -1.63 -12.74
N ASP A 147 -6.47 -2.27 -13.52
CA ASP A 147 -6.72 -3.71 -13.38
C ASP A 147 -5.55 -4.55 -13.92
N LYS A 148 -4.89 -4.15 -15.02
CA LYS A 148 -3.66 -4.79 -15.49
C LYS A 148 -2.50 -4.57 -14.52
N PHE A 149 -2.42 -3.35 -13.97
CA PHE A 149 -1.42 -3.01 -12.96
C PHE A 149 -1.56 -3.89 -11.70
N LYS A 150 -2.80 -4.20 -11.28
CA LYS A 150 -3.07 -5.08 -10.14
C LYS A 150 -2.41 -6.45 -10.30
N ASP A 151 -2.56 -7.09 -11.46
CA ASP A 151 -1.98 -8.41 -11.71
C ASP A 151 -0.44 -8.38 -11.77
N MET A 152 0.11 -7.30 -12.33
CA MET A 152 1.55 -7.05 -12.33
C MET A 152 2.09 -6.84 -10.90
N ALA A 153 1.40 -6.06 -10.08
CA ALA A 153 1.79 -5.80 -8.69
C ALA A 153 1.75 -7.09 -7.84
N LEU A 154 0.78 -7.98 -8.08
CA LEU A 154 0.77 -9.31 -7.46
C LEU A 154 1.99 -10.14 -7.88
N SER A 155 2.28 -10.19 -9.18
CA SER A 155 3.44 -10.94 -9.70
C SER A 155 4.77 -10.39 -9.15
N TYR A 156 4.88 -9.06 -9.04
CA TYR A 156 6.02 -8.40 -8.42
C TYR A 156 6.16 -8.76 -6.94
N ALA A 157 5.05 -8.78 -6.18
CA ALA A 157 5.07 -9.20 -4.78
C ALA A 157 5.54 -10.64 -4.63
N ASP A 158 5.02 -11.57 -5.45
CA ASP A 158 5.43 -12.97 -5.43
C ASP A 158 6.93 -13.14 -5.69
N GLU A 159 7.47 -12.40 -6.67
CA GLU A 159 8.89 -12.44 -7.01
C GLU A 159 9.75 -11.91 -5.87
N ARG A 160 9.37 -10.77 -5.29
CA ARG A 160 10.07 -10.15 -4.16
C ARG A 160 10.01 -10.99 -2.88
N MET A 161 8.99 -11.83 -2.70
CA MET A 161 8.91 -12.78 -1.58
C MET A 161 10.00 -13.86 -1.61
N LYS A 162 10.71 -14.04 -2.74
CA LYS A 162 11.91 -14.89 -2.80
C LYS A 162 13.12 -14.29 -2.07
N GLY A 163 13.01 -13.07 -1.55
CA GLY A 163 14.05 -12.43 -0.75
C GLY A 163 15.30 -12.11 -1.57
N ARG A 164 16.42 -12.77 -1.26
CA ARG A 164 17.71 -12.56 -1.94
C ARG A 164 17.74 -13.15 -3.34
N ASP A 165 16.88 -14.12 -3.63
CA ASP A 165 16.79 -14.79 -4.93
C ASP A 165 15.80 -14.08 -5.88
N SER A 166 15.23 -12.96 -5.45
CA SER A 166 14.31 -12.13 -6.24
C SER A 166 15.02 -11.50 -7.43
N SER A 167 14.45 -11.64 -8.64
CA SER A 167 14.92 -10.89 -9.81
C SER A 167 14.45 -9.43 -9.85
N GLU A 168 13.47 -9.08 -9.02
CA GLU A 168 12.87 -7.75 -8.97
C GLU A 168 13.54 -6.83 -7.93
N PRO A 169 13.74 -5.53 -8.23
CA PRO A 169 14.32 -4.57 -7.30
C PRO A 169 13.31 -4.17 -6.21
N SER A 170 13.80 -3.71 -5.05
CA SER A 170 12.96 -3.24 -3.95
C SER A 170 12.21 -1.93 -4.24
N LEU A 171 12.67 -1.18 -5.24
CA LEU A 171 11.99 -0.02 -5.81
C LEU A 171 11.94 -0.20 -7.34
N LYS A 172 10.74 -0.27 -7.89
CA LYS A 172 10.48 -0.45 -9.33
C LYS A 172 9.70 0.73 -9.88
N TYR A 173 10.06 1.23 -11.06
CA TYR A 173 9.24 2.23 -11.75
C TYR A 173 8.27 1.51 -12.68
N TYR A 174 6.98 1.81 -12.55
CA TYR A 174 5.99 1.28 -13.47
C TYR A 174 6.15 1.98 -14.83
N SER A 175 6.57 1.21 -15.84
CA SER A 175 6.66 1.72 -17.21
C SER A 175 5.29 1.54 -17.86
N VAL A 176 4.69 2.65 -18.30
CA VAL A 176 3.45 2.68 -19.08
C VAL A 176 3.76 2.44 -20.55
#